data_AF-A0A839F3S8-F1
#
_entry.id   AF-A0A839F3S8-F1
#
_cell.length_a   1.000
_cell.length_b   1.000
_cell.length_c   1.000
_cell.angle_alpha   90.00
_cell.angle_beta   90.00
_cell.angle_gamma   90.00
#
_symmetry.space_group_name_H-M   'P 1'
#
loop_
_entity.id
_entity.type
_entity.pdbx_description
1 polymer ?
#
loop_
_entity_poly.entity_id
_entity_poly.type
_entity_poly.pdbx_seq_one_letter_code
_entity_poly.pdbx_strand_id
1 'polypeptide(L)'
;MLPLERATSRDGGRRYRQAPAQDSAVTAMGAKPPCVRAVHSSILNHMVQRSTTRFNASFAALADATRRGVLDQLARGDASITDLADRFEMTLTGMKKHVGVLESAGLVTTEKIGRVRTCRIGPRRLDEEMAWIARYRQLWDARFAALDGVIDELKRQEKARGRKKGQ
;
A
#
# COMPACT_ATOMS: atom_id res chain seq x y z
N MET A 1 -57.45 29.78 36.40
CA MET A 1 -58.19 28.50 36.26
C MET A 1 -57.17 27.37 36.32
N LEU A 2 -57.32 26.46 37.28
CA LEU A 2 -56.51 25.26 37.63
C LEU A 2 -57.48 24.26 38.30
N PRO A 3 -57.14 22.98 38.62
CA PRO A 3 -55.97 22.15 38.28
C PRO A 3 -56.22 21.35 36.96
N LEU A 4 -55.73 20.12 36.62
CA LEU A 4 -54.97 19.01 37.24
C LEU A 4 -53.79 18.57 36.32
N GLU A 5 -52.73 17.81 36.68
CA GLU A 5 -52.35 16.85 37.76
C GLU A 5 -52.32 15.35 37.35
N ARG A 6 -51.09 14.84 37.09
CA ARG A 6 -50.50 13.47 37.27
C ARG A 6 -49.32 13.28 36.29
N ALA A 7 -48.07 12.96 36.65
CA ALA A 7 -47.49 11.90 37.53
C ALA A 7 -47.76 10.48 36.96
N THR A 8 -46.79 9.57 36.77
CA THR A 8 -45.53 9.23 37.49
C THR A 8 -44.32 9.11 36.54
N SER A 9 -43.02 9.09 36.90
CA SER A 9 -42.21 8.79 38.12
C SER A 9 -41.56 7.39 38.19
N ARG A 10 -40.26 7.34 37.87
CA ARG A 10 -39.14 6.47 38.35
C ARG A 10 -37.86 6.96 37.66
N ASP A 11 -36.75 7.37 38.30
CA ASP A 11 -35.93 6.76 39.37
C ASP A 11 -35.23 5.45 38.95
N GLY A 12 -33.90 5.29 39.05
CA GLY A 12 -32.81 6.16 39.56
C GLY A 12 -31.45 5.73 38.95
N GLY A 13 -30.26 6.08 39.46
CA GLY A 13 -29.90 6.90 40.62
C GLY A 13 -28.54 6.51 41.25
N ARG A 14 -27.46 7.27 40.97
CA ARG A 14 -26.17 7.43 41.71
C ARG A 14 -25.21 8.27 40.85
N ARG A 15 -24.52 9.35 41.28
CA ARG A 15 -23.97 9.85 42.57
C ARG A 15 -22.69 9.17 43.09
N TYR A 16 -21.55 9.76 42.76
CA TYR A 16 -20.42 10.10 43.67
C TYR A 16 -19.97 11.52 43.28
N ARG A 17 -20.25 12.57 44.07
CA ARG A 17 -19.67 13.01 45.36
C ARG A 17 -18.26 13.62 45.19
N GLN A 18 -18.15 14.92 45.46
CA GLN A 18 -16.90 15.70 45.49
C GLN A 18 -16.10 15.47 46.79
N ALA A 19 -14.80 15.74 46.76
CA ALA A 19 -14.07 16.52 47.77
C ALA A 19 -12.70 17.00 47.21
N PRO A 20 -12.10 18.13 47.66
CA PRO A 20 -10.91 18.74 47.02
C PRO A 20 -9.72 18.93 48.00
N ALA A 21 -8.80 19.86 47.64
CA ALA A 21 -7.82 20.55 48.51
C ALA A 21 -6.50 19.77 48.80
N GLN A 22 -5.32 20.38 49.04
CA GLN A 22 -4.89 21.79 48.99
C GLN A 22 -3.35 21.94 48.84
N ASP A 23 -2.92 23.19 48.61
CA ASP A 23 -1.63 23.85 48.94
C ASP A 23 -0.26 23.44 48.32
N SER A 24 0.25 24.37 47.51
CA SER A 24 1.37 25.28 47.84
C SER A 24 2.72 24.76 48.37
N ALA A 25 3.75 24.99 47.56
CA ALA A 25 5.15 25.32 47.88
C ALA A 25 6.09 24.27 48.55
N VAL A 26 7.30 24.11 47.99
CA VAL A 26 8.58 24.66 48.51
C VAL A 26 9.76 24.19 47.65
N THR A 27 10.78 25.04 47.50
CA THR A 27 12.03 24.77 46.75
C THR A 27 12.96 23.76 47.45
N ALA A 28 13.49 22.78 46.71
CA ALA A 28 14.68 22.03 47.12
C ALA A 28 15.55 21.65 45.91
N MET A 29 16.81 22.07 45.91
CA MET A 29 17.78 21.77 44.84
C MET A 29 18.68 20.61 45.30
N GLY A 30 18.54 19.43 44.69
CA GLY A 30 19.25 18.21 45.10
C GLY A 30 19.69 17.38 43.90
N ALA A 31 20.98 17.43 43.56
CA ALA A 31 21.50 16.77 42.37
C ALA A 31 21.69 15.26 42.55
N LYS A 32 21.17 14.49 41.59
CA LYS A 32 21.74 13.21 41.15
C LYS A 32 21.87 13.25 39.62
N PRO A 33 22.95 12.72 39.03
CA PRO A 33 23.12 12.75 37.58
C PRO A 33 22.03 11.91 36.91
N PRO A 34 21.60 12.27 35.68
CA PRO A 34 20.76 11.39 34.90
C PRO A 34 21.51 10.07 34.70
N CYS A 35 20.90 8.95 35.10
CA CYS A 35 21.42 7.64 34.76
C CYS A 35 21.32 7.50 33.23
N VAL A 36 22.46 7.68 32.55
CA VAL A 36 22.55 7.68 31.09
C VAL A 36 22.25 6.27 30.61
N ARG A 37 20.97 5.98 30.39
CA ARG A 37 20.49 4.67 29.95
C ARG A 37 21.01 4.46 28.54
N ALA A 38 22.13 3.75 28.45
CA ALA A 38 22.82 3.47 27.20
C ALA A 38 21.79 2.97 26.17
N VAL A 39 21.54 3.81 25.16
CA VAL A 39 20.71 3.44 24.02
C VAL A 39 21.47 2.29 23.36
N HIS A 40 21.00 1.07 23.59
CA HIS A 40 21.54 -0.09 22.92
C HIS A 40 21.38 0.17 21.44
N SER A 41 22.50 0.37 20.74
CA SER A 41 22.52 0.53 19.29
C SER A 41 21.84 -0.70 18.71
N SER A 42 20.60 -0.54 18.29
CA SER A 42 19.72 -1.66 18.03
C SER A 42 20.23 -2.36 16.79
N ILE A 43 20.83 -3.54 16.96
CA ILE A 43 21.37 -4.40 15.89
C ILE A 43 20.20 -5.05 15.14
N LEU A 44 19.38 -4.20 14.53
CA LEU A 44 18.32 -4.59 13.62
C LEU A 44 18.97 -4.73 12.24
N ASN A 45 18.86 -5.93 11.66
CA ASN A 45 19.31 -6.16 10.29
C ASN A 45 18.48 -5.30 9.33
N HIS A 46 19.05 -4.16 8.91
CA HIS A 46 18.40 -3.21 8.00
C HIS A 46 18.03 -3.86 6.65
N MET A 47 18.67 -4.99 6.30
CA MET A 47 18.33 -5.85 5.16
C MET A 47 17.13 -6.78 5.48
N VAL A 48 15.98 -6.21 5.84
CA VAL A 48 14.65 -6.86 5.70
C VAL A 48 13.50 -5.86 5.87
N GLN A 49 13.71 -4.74 6.57
CA GLN A 49 12.70 -3.67 6.78
C GLN A 49 12.90 -2.43 5.89
N ARG A 50 13.37 -2.61 4.64
CA ARG A 50 13.26 -1.52 3.64
C ARG A 50 11.78 -1.35 3.26
N SER A 51 11.32 -0.12 3.04
CA SER A 51 9.91 0.30 2.88
C SER A 51 9.14 -0.28 1.66
N THR A 52 9.66 -1.33 1.05
CA THR A 52 9.21 -1.98 -0.19
C THR A 52 7.81 -2.61 -0.12
N THR A 53 7.21 -2.76 1.06
CA THR A 53 5.99 -3.57 1.30
C THR A 53 4.82 -3.22 0.39
N ARG A 54 4.54 -1.93 0.16
CA ARG A 54 3.36 -1.47 -0.62
C ARG A 54 3.52 -1.70 -2.13
N PHE A 55 4.72 -1.47 -2.63
CA PHE A 55 5.13 -1.75 -4.01
C PHE A 55 5.11 -3.27 -4.25
N ASN A 56 5.71 -4.05 -3.34
CA ASN A 56 5.72 -5.51 -3.42
C ASN A 56 4.31 -6.12 -3.37
N ALA A 57 3.41 -5.59 -2.53
CA ALA A 57 2.00 -6.01 -2.51
C ALA A 57 1.31 -5.75 -3.85
N SER A 58 1.61 -4.63 -4.50
CA SER A 58 1.04 -4.28 -5.82
C SER A 58 1.55 -5.23 -6.92
N PHE A 59 2.85 -5.57 -6.95
CA PHE A 59 3.38 -6.58 -7.89
C PHE A 59 2.89 -8.00 -7.59
N ALA A 60 2.81 -8.40 -6.31
CA ALA A 60 2.24 -9.70 -5.93
C ALA A 60 0.76 -9.82 -6.32
N ALA A 61 0.00 -8.72 -6.22
CA ALA A 61 -1.37 -8.66 -6.72
C ALA A 61 -1.41 -8.76 -8.26
N LEU A 62 -0.58 -8.00 -8.98
CA LEU A 62 -0.58 -7.96 -10.45
C LEU A 62 0.07 -9.16 -11.15
N ALA A 63 0.80 -10.03 -10.45
CA ALA A 63 1.45 -11.21 -11.03
C ALA A 63 0.46 -12.25 -11.62
N ASP A 64 -0.75 -12.33 -11.06
CA ASP A 64 -1.81 -13.27 -11.46
C ASP A 64 -2.66 -12.74 -12.62
N ALA A 65 -2.90 -13.59 -13.62
CA ALA A 65 -3.72 -13.25 -14.78
C ALA A 65 -5.17 -12.93 -14.41
N THR A 66 -5.76 -13.67 -13.48
CA THR A 66 -7.14 -13.44 -13.02
C THR A 66 -7.27 -12.08 -12.35
N ARG A 67 -6.35 -11.74 -11.43
CA ARG A 67 -6.35 -10.43 -10.77
C ARG A 67 -6.15 -9.26 -11.74
N ARG A 68 -5.38 -9.42 -12.82
CA ARG A 68 -5.32 -8.43 -13.91
C ARG A 68 -6.67 -8.30 -14.64
N GLY A 69 -7.26 -9.41 -15.08
CA GLY A 69 -8.57 -9.39 -15.75
C GLY A 69 -9.70 -8.78 -14.90
N VAL A 70 -9.69 -8.98 -13.58
CA VAL A 70 -10.63 -8.32 -12.65
C VAL A 70 -10.43 -6.81 -12.64
N LEU A 71 -9.19 -6.30 -12.67
CA LEU A 71 -8.92 -4.86 -12.82
C LEU A 71 -9.35 -4.33 -14.18
N ASP A 72 -9.08 -5.06 -15.27
CA ASP A 72 -9.49 -4.68 -16.63
C ASP A 72 -11.03 -4.61 -16.79
N GLN A 73 -11.76 -5.47 -16.08
CA GLN A 73 -13.22 -5.41 -16.01
C GLN A 73 -13.70 -4.23 -15.16
N LEU A 74 -13.12 -4.00 -13.97
CA LEU A 74 -13.50 -2.89 -13.09
C LEU A 74 -13.13 -1.51 -13.66
N ALA A 75 -12.10 -1.43 -14.52
CA ALA A 75 -11.76 -0.22 -15.26
C ALA A 75 -12.83 0.20 -16.29
N ARG A 76 -13.77 -0.70 -16.64
CA ARG A 76 -14.94 -0.41 -17.49
C ARG A 76 -16.19 -0.05 -16.69
N GLY A 77 -16.18 -0.28 -15.37
CA GLY A 77 -17.30 0.00 -14.47
C GLY A 77 -17.40 -1.00 -13.31
N ASP A 78 -18.07 -0.57 -12.24
CA ASP A 78 -18.35 -1.38 -11.05
C ASP A 78 -18.99 -2.74 -11.39
N ALA A 79 -18.63 -3.79 -10.64
CA ALA A 79 -19.21 -5.12 -10.76
C ALA A 79 -19.35 -5.78 -9.39
N SER A 80 -20.33 -6.66 -9.19
CA SER A 80 -20.41 -7.45 -7.96
C SER A 80 -19.42 -8.62 -7.95
N ILE A 81 -19.12 -9.13 -6.76
CA ILE A 81 -18.34 -10.37 -6.60
C ILE A 81 -18.99 -11.56 -7.33
N THR A 82 -20.31 -11.58 -7.50
CA THR A 82 -21.02 -12.60 -8.27
C THR A 82 -20.75 -12.44 -9.77
N ASP A 83 -21.01 -11.24 -10.33
CA ASP A 83 -20.80 -11.00 -11.77
C ASP A 83 -19.34 -11.16 -12.21
N LEU A 84 -18.39 -11.02 -11.27
CA LEU A 84 -16.98 -11.34 -11.47
C LEU A 84 -16.74 -12.85 -11.40
N ALA A 85 -17.28 -13.55 -10.40
CA ALA A 85 -17.12 -15.00 -10.26
C ALA A 85 -17.66 -15.75 -11.50
N ASP A 86 -18.82 -15.33 -12.00
CA ASP A 86 -19.47 -15.91 -13.19
C ASP A 86 -18.65 -15.63 -14.46
N ARG A 87 -18.17 -14.38 -14.67
CA ARG A 87 -17.33 -14.00 -15.83
C ARG A 87 -15.98 -14.70 -15.91
N PHE A 88 -15.44 -15.13 -14.77
CA PHE A 88 -14.17 -15.87 -14.69
C PHE A 88 -14.38 -17.35 -14.33
N GLU A 89 -15.59 -17.87 -14.56
CA GLU A 89 -15.99 -19.29 -14.40
C GLU A 89 -15.49 -19.95 -13.10
N MET A 90 -15.59 -19.23 -11.97
CA MET A 90 -15.00 -19.67 -10.71
C MET A 90 -15.91 -19.55 -9.49
N THR A 91 -15.58 -20.30 -8.44
CA THR A 91 -16.33 -20.21 -7.17
C THR A 91 -16.26 -18.81 -6.55
N LEU A 92 -17.37 -18.39 -5.93
CA LEU A 92 -17.44 -17.15 -5.14
C LEU A 92 -16.33 -17.07 -4.07
N THR A 93 -15.90 -18.20 -3.52
CA THR A 93 -14.80 -18.28 -2.55
C THR A 93 -13.43 -18.04 -3.19
N GLY A 94 -13.23 -18.49 -4.43
CA GLY A 94 -12.08 -18.13 -5.26
C GLY A 94 -12.06 -16.63 -5.53
N MET A 95 -13.13 -16.09 -6.13
CA MET A 95 -13.20 -14.66 -6.48
C MET A 95 -13.01 -13.74 -5.26
N LYS A 96 -13.59 -14.09 -4.09
CA LYS A 96 -13.35 -13.37 -2.83
C LYS A 96 -11.87 -13.33 -2.41
N LYS A 97 -11.08 -14.38 -2.69
CA LYS A 97 -9.63 -14.39 -2.43
C LYS A 97 -8.87 -13.47 -3.40
N HIS A 98 -9.16 -13.53 -4.71
CA HIS A 98 -8.53 -12.64 -5.70
C HIS A 98 -8.84 -11.16 -5.40
N VAL A 99 -10.11 -10.84 -5.10
CA VAL A 99 -10.55 -9.50 -4.68
C VAL A 99 -9.91 -9.09 -3.34
N GLY A 100 -9.83 -9.97 -2.35
CA GLY A 100 -9.20 -9.65 -1.06
C GLY A 100 -7.71 -9.29 -1.17
N VAL A 101 -6.98 -9.91 -2.11
CA VAL A 101 -5.58 -9.55 -2.42
C VAL A 101 -5.49 -8.18 -3.09
N LEU A 102 -6.40 -7.87 -4.03
CA LEU A 102 -6.48 -6.55 -4.68
C LEU A 102 -6.88 -5.43 -3.70
N GLU A 103 -7.79 -5.73 -2.77
CA GLU A 103 -8.22 -4.86 -1.66
C GLU A 103 -7.06 -4.60 -0.68
N SER A 104 -6.29 -5.64 -0.34
CA SER A 104 -5.08 -5.54 0.50
C SER A 104 -3.94 -4.74 -0.15
N ALA A 105 -3.85 -4.75 -1.49
CA ALA A 105 -2.94 -3.88 -2.25
C ALA A 105 -3.50 -2.45 -2.46
N GLY A 106 -4.77 -2.20 -2.14
CA GLY A 106 -5.46 -0.92 -2.37
C GLY A 106 -5.84 -0.64 -3.84
N LEU A 107 -5.72 -1.64 -4.72
CA LEU A 107 -6.01 -1.55 -6.16
C LEU A 107 -7.51 -1.70 -6.46
N VAL A 108 -8.26 -2.32 -5.55
CA VAL A 108 -9.72 -2.44 -5.57
C VAL A 108 -10.27 -1.94 -4.23
N THR A 109 -11.42 -1.28 -4.26
CA THR A 109 -12.25 -1.08 -3.06
C THR A 109 -13.52 -1.90 -3.19
N THR A 110 -14.11 -2.28 -2.05
CA THR A 110 -15.39 -2.98 -2.07
C THR A 110 -16.37 -2.39 -1.05
N GLU A 111 -17.65 -2.46 -1.38
CA GLU A 111 -18.74 -1.92 -0.59
C GLU A 111 -19.88 -2.95 -0.51
N LYS A 112 -20.55 -3.05 0.64
CA LYS A 112 -21.71 -3.93 0.81
C LYS A 112 -23.00 -3.13 0.61
N ILE A 113 -23.62 -3.27 -0.56
CA ILE A 113 -24.88 -2.63 -0.92
C ILE A 113 -26.01 -3.64 -0.72
N GLY A 114 -26.70 -3.54 0.42
CA GLY A 114 -27.77 -4.47 0.81
C GLY A 114 -27.27 -5.91 1.01
N ARG A 115 -27.63 -6.80 0.07
CA ARG A 115 -27.17 -8.21 0.06
C ARG A 115 -25.92 -8.45 -0.81
N VAL A 116 -25.56 -7.50 -1.67
CA VAL A 116 -24.49 -7.64 -2.67
C VAL A 116 -23.20 -6.98 -2.16
N ARG A 117 -22.03 -7.53 -2.51
CA ARG A 117 -20.74 -6.83 -2.34
C ARG A 117 -20.26 -6.39 -3.72
N THR A 118 -20.23 -5.08 -3.93
CA THR A 118 -19.80 -4.41 -5.16
C THR A 118 -18.31 -4.09 -5.06
N CYS A 119 -17.58 -4.31 -6.15
CA CYS A 119 -16.17 -3.97 -6.30
C CYS A 119 -16.03 -2.76 -7.22
N ARG A 120 -15.05 -1.89 -6.94
CA ARG A 120 -14.67 -0.73 -7.76
C ARG A 120 -13.14 -0.67 -7.91
N ILE A 121 -12.65 0.08 -8.88
CA ILE A 121 -11.22 0.47 -8.91
C ILE A 121 -10.90 1.28 -7.65
N GLY A 122 -9.80 0.91 -6.98
CA GLY A 122 -9.32 1.60 -5.78
C GLY A 122 -8.59 2.91 -6.10
N PRO A 123 -8.48 3.84 -5.14
CA PRO A 123 -7.81 5.13 -5.34
C PRO A 123 -6.27 5.02 -5.44
N ARG A 124 -5.67 3.83 -5.28
CA ARG A 124 -4.22 3.66 -5.49
C ARG A 124 -3.89 3.72 -6.98
N ARG A 125 -3.23 4.81 -7.38
CA ARG A 125 -2.51 4.90 -8.65
C ARG A 125 -1.18 4.12 -8.55
N LEU A 126 -0.74 3.56 -9.67
CA LEU A 126 0.49 2.77 -9.81
C LEU A 126 1.71 3.63 -10.18
N ASP A 127 1.76 4.89 -9.74
CA ASP A 127 2.79 5.85 -10.16
C ASP A 127 4.19 5.48 -9.64
N GLU A 128 4.27 4.92 -8.43
CA GLU A 128 5.51 4.43 -7.82
C GLU A 128 6.09 3.25 -8.63
N GLU A 129 5.20 2.34 -9.05
CA GLU A 129 5.48 1.18 -9.90
C GLU A 129 5.94 1.61 -11.30
N MET A 130 5.18 2.47 -11.98
CA MET A 130 5.53 2.98 -13.31
C MET A 130 6.86 3.74 -13.30
N ALA A 131 7.10 4.59 -12.30
CA ALA A 131 8.36 5.32 -12.17
C ALA A 131 9.57 4.40 -11.91
N TRP A 132 9.39 3.27 -11.22
CA TRP A 132 10.44 2.27 -11.04
C TRP A 132 10.74 1.52 -12.34
N ILE A 133 9.71 1.07 -13.07
CA ILE A 133 9.86 0.41 -14.37
C ILE A 133 10.56 1.35 -15.37
N ALA A 134 10.16 2.62 -15.42
CA ALA A 134 10.75 3.63 -16.31
C ALA A 134 12.26 3.83 -16.06
N ARG A 135 12.69 3.96 -14.79
CA ARG A 135 14.12 4.05 -14.44
C ARG A 135 14.89 2.80 -14.84
N TYR A 136 14.30 1.62 -14.65
CA TYR A 136 14.95 0.35 -15.02
C TYR A 136 15.08 0.20 -16.54
N ARG A 137 14.09 0.65 -17.32
CA ARG A 137 14.17 0.71 -18.79
C ARG A 137 15.31 1.64 -19.24
N GLN A 138 15.38 2.87 -18.72
CA GLN A 138 16.44 3.82 -19.06
C GLN A 138 17.86 3.27 -18.81
N LEU A 139 18.05 2.49 -17.74
CA LEU A 139 19.32 1.81 -17.45
C LEU A 139 19.68 0.76 -18.53
N TRP A 140 18.70 0.02 -19.04
CA TRP A 140 18.94 -0.94 -20.13
C TRP A 140 19.15 -0.25 -21.47
N ASP A 141 18.34 0.76 -21.81
CA ASP A 141 18.47 1.54 -23.04
C ASP A 141 19.90 2.12 -23.17
N ALA A 142 20.42 2.70 -22.09
CA ALA A 142 21.79 3.23 -22.03
C ALA A 142 22.88 2.15 -22.19
N ARG A 143 22.65 0.93 -21.68
CA ARG A 143 23.58 -0.20 -21.82
C ARG A 143 23.58 -0.80 -23.22
N PHE A 144 22.43 -0.84 -23.89
CA PHE A 144 22.36 -1.27 -25.29
C PHE A 144 22.99 -0.24 -26.23
N ALA A 145 22.71 1.05 -26.06
CA ALA A 145 23.36 2.10 -26.85
C ALA A 145 24.90 2.10 -26.72
N ALA A 146 25.44 1.78 -25.53
CA ALA A 146 26.87 1.61 -25.33
C ALA A 146 27.44 0.37 -26.05
N LEU A 147 26.68 -0.74 -26.10
CA LEU A 147 27.05 -1.95 -26.83
C LEU A 147 27.02 -1.73 -28.35
N ASP A 148 26.00 -1.05 -28.87
CA ASP A 148 25.85 -0.72 -30.30
C ASP A 148 27.06 0.09 -30.80
N GLY A 149 27.51 1.08 -30.00
CA GLY A 149 28.71 1.87 -30.31
C GLY A 149 30.00 1.04 -30.41
N VAL A 150 30.16 0.00 -29.58
CA VAL A 150 31.29 -0.95 -29.66
C VAL A 150 31.16 -1.86 -30.89
N ILE A 151 29.96 -2.37 -31.15
CA ILE A 151 29.68 -3.22 -32.31
C ILE A 151 29.96 -2.47 -33.63
N ASP A 152 29.52 -1.23 -33.75
CA ASP A 152 29.74 -0.43 -34.96
C ASP A 152 31.21 -0.02 -35.13
N GLU A 153 31.95 0.22 -34.06
CA GLU A 153 33.39 0.43 -34.13
C GLU A 153 34.13 -0.83 -34.64
N LEU A 154 33.77 -2.02 -34.15
CA LEU A 154 34.33 -3.29 -34.65
C LEU A 154 34.02 -3.49 -36.15
N LYS A 155 32.79 -3.21 -36.60
CA LYS A 155 32.41 -3.23 -38.04
C LYS A 155 33.22 -2.21 -38.86
N ARG A 156 33.53 -1.02 -38.32
CA ARG A 156 34.39 -0.03 -39.00
C ARG A 156 35.82 -0.54 -39.15
N GLN A 157 36.38 -1.13 -38.10
CA GLN A 157 37.74 -1.70 -38.13
C GLN A 157 37.85 -2.88 -39.10
N GLU A 158 36.86 -3.77 -39.14
CA GLU A 158 36.82 -4.89 -40.10
C GLU A 158 36.82 -4.39 -41.55
N LYS A 159 35.93 -3.45 -41.89
CA LYS A 159 35.87 -2.85 -43.24
C LYS A 159 37.19 -2.15 -43.62
N ALA A 160 37.82 -1.46 -42.68
CA ALA A 160 39.12 -0.82 -42.89
C ALA A 160 40.26 -1.83 -43.10
N ARG A 161 40.25 -2.97 -42.38
CA ARG A 161 41.22 -4.07 -42.59
C ARG A 161 41.02 -4.75 -43.93
N GLY A 162 39.78 -5.02 -44.34
CA GLY A 162 39.45 -5.60 -45.65
C GLY A 162 39.93 -4.73 -46.81
N ARG A 163 39.67 -3.42 -46.75
CA ARG A 163 40.07 -2.47 -47.81
C ARG A 163 41.59 -2.37 -48.00
N LYS A 164 42.39 -2.62 -46.95
CA LYS A 164 43.86 -2.67 -47.03
C LYS A 164 44.45 -3.97 -47.61
N LYS A 165 43.62 -4.98 -47.92
CA LYS A 165 44.07 -6.31 -48.38
C LYS A 165 43.70 -6.59 -49.85
N GLY A 166 43.15 -5.61 -50.56
CA GLY A 166 42.76 -5.68 -51.97
C GLY A 166 43.32 -4.52 -52.80
N GLN A 167 44.49 -4.01 -52.40
CA GLN A 167 45.27 -2.97 -53.05
C GLN A 167 46.76 -3.33 -52.93
#